data_AF-A0A1T4Y6Q4-F1
#
_entry.id   AF-A0A1T4Y6Q4-F1
#
_cell.length_a   1.000
_cell.length_b   1.000
_cell.length_c   1.000
_cell.angle_alpha   90.00
_cell.angle_beta   90.00
_cell.angle_gamma   90.00
#
_symmetry.space_group_name_H-M   'P 1'
#
loop_
_entity.id
_entity.type
_entity.pdbx_description
1 polymer ?
#
loop_
_entity_poly.entity_id
_entity_poly.type
_entity_poly.pdbx_seq_one_letter_code
_entity_poly.pdbx_strand_id
1 'polypeptide(L)'
;MLKIILTTFFLVFIAELGDKTQITTMLLSADTSSKFAVFIGSALALICSSFIGVMLGSIINKYIPPNIIQLASAVAFIIIGVLLLFNKL
;
A
#
# COMPACT_ATOMS: atom_id res chain seq x y z
N MET A 1 20.45 -12.17 -1.62
CA MET A 1 19.58 -11.54 -0.61
C MET A 1 19.53 -10.03 -0.74
N LEU A 2 20.68 -9.32 -0.74
CA LEU A 2 20.74 -7.85 -0.89
C LEU A 2 20.02 -7.33 -2.15
N LYS A 3 20.17 -8.01 -3.29
CA LYS A 3 19.48 -7.64 -4.54
C LYS A 3 17.96 -7.58 -4.38
N ILE A 4 17.37 -8.58 -3.72
CA ILE A 4 15.91 -8.67 -3.51
C ILE A 4 15.45 -7.53 -2.59
N ILE A 5 16.18 -7.28 -1.51
CA ILE A 5 15.88 -6.20 -0.57
C ILE A 5 15.89 -4.84 -1.28
N LEU A 6 16.94 -4.55 -2.06
CA LEU A 6 17.03 -3.30 -2.80
C LEU A 6 15.95 -3.17 -3.86
N THR A 7 15.68 -4.22 -4.64
CA THR A 7 14.62 -4.17 -5.67
C THR A 7 13.25 -3.96 -5.06
N THR A 8 12.92 -4.69 -3.99
CA THR A 8 11.63 -4.55 -3.32
C THR A 8 11.51 -3.19 -2.64
N PHE A 9 12.58 -2.69 -2.01
CA PHE A 9 12.61 -1.36 -1.42
C PHE A 9 12.30 -0.28 -2.46
N PHE A 10 13.03 -0.25 -3.58
CA PHE A 10 12.81 0.75 -4.62
C PHE A 10 11.43 0.61 -5.29
N LEU A 11 10.96 -0.62 -5.50
CA LEU A 11 9.64 -0.87 -6.08
C LEU A 11 8.53 -0.33 -5.18
N VAL A 12 8.55 -0.66 -3.89
CA VAL A 12 7.56 -0.16 -2.92
C VAL A 12 7.73 1.34 -2.71
N PHE A 13 8.96 1.84 -2.61
CA PHE A 13 9.23 3.27 -2.44
C PHE A 13 8.62 4.10 -3.57
N ILE A 14 8.83 3.69 -4.83
CA ILE A 14 8.24 4.38 -5.99
C ILE A 14 6.73 4.21 -6.03
N ALA A 15 6.21 3.01 -5.71
CA ALA A 15 4.77 2.74 -5.73
C ALA A 15 3.99 3.57 -4.70
N GLU A 16 4.59 3.83 -3.54
CA GLU A 16 3.97 4.57 -2.44
C GLU A 16 4.25 6.08 -2.51
N LEU A 17 5.15 6.54 -3.39
CA LEU A 17 5.57 7.94 -3.44
C LEU A 17 4.42 8.86 -3.87
N GLY A 18 4.05 9.80 -3.00
CA GLY A 18 3.00 10.77 -3.28
C GLY A 18 1.58 10.25 -3.05
N ASP A 19 1.42 9.12 -2.37
CA ASP A 19 0.09 8.63 -2.00
C ASP A 19 -0.59 9.54 -0.95
N LYS A 20 -1.93 9.47 -0.90
CA LYS A 20 -2.78 10.17 0.08
C LYS A 20 -2.37 9.91 1.52
N THR A 21 -1.87 8.70 1.81
CA THR A 21 -1.35 8.39 3.15
C THR A 21 -0.14 9.25 3.52
N GLN A 22 0.79 9.51 2.58
CA GLN A 22 1.95 10.38 2.81
C GLN A 22 1.56 11.85 3.00
N ILE A 23 0.57 12.33 2.24
CA ILE A 23 0.05 13.69 2.44
C ILE A 23 -0.60 13.81 3.83
N THR A 24 -1.35 12.79 4.24
CA THR A 24 -2.01 12.77 5.55
C THR A 24 -0.99 12.76 6.70
N THR A 25 0.09 11.97 6.59
CA THR A 25 1.16 11.95 7.60
C THR A 25 1.94 13.26 7.64
N MET A 26 2.15 13.91 6.49
CA MET A 26 2.75 15.24 6.41
C MET A 26 1.87 16.30 7.10
N LEU A 27 0.56 16.29 6.85
CA LEU A 27 -0.39 17.19 7.51
C LEU A 27 -0.44 16.96 9.03
N LEU A 28 -0.48 15.69 9.47
CA LEU A 28 -0.47 15.34 10.89
C LEU A 28 0.83 15.79 11.58
N SER A 29 1.96 15.69 10.89
CA SER A 29 3.28 16.17 11.36
C SER A 29 3.35 17.69 11.44
N ALA A 30 2.63 18.40 10.57
CA ALA A 30 2.54 19.86 10.59
C ALA A 30 1.64 20.37 11.73
N ASP A 31 0.56 19.64 12.05
CA ASP A 31 -0.43 20.02 13.07
C ASP A 31 -0.01 19.62 14.49
N THR A 32 0.79 18.55 14.64
CA THR A 32 1.20 18.01 15.94
C THR A 32 2.57 18.51 16.40
N SER A 33 2.70 18.92 17.67
CA SER A 33 3.97 19.38 18.25
C SER A 33 5.07 18.30 18.29
N SER A 34 4.68 17.01 18.35
CA SER A 34 5.60 15.87 18.41
C SER A 34 5.77 15.17 17.06
N LYS A 35 6.69 15.68 16.24
CA LYS A 35 7.07 15.11 14.93
C LYS A 35 7.57 13.66 15.05
N PHE A 36 8.28 13.35 16.13
CA PHE A 36 8.80 12.00 16.39
C PHE A 36 7.69 10.97 16.63
N ALA A 37 6.62 11.35 17.34
CA ALA A 37 5.49 10.45 17.54
C ALA A 37 4.78 10.15 16.23
N VAL A 38 4.58 11.17 15.37
CA VAL A 38 3.99 11.00 14.03
C VAL A 38 4.87 10.12 13.14
N PHE A 39 6.19 10.33 13.16
CA PHE A 39 7.14 9.50 12.41
C PHE A 39 7.08 8.03 12.84
N ILE A 40 7.17 7.74 14.14
CA ILE A 40 7.13 6.36 14.65
C ILE A 40 5.77 5.72 14.36
N GLY A 41 4.67 6.43 14.59
CA GLY A 41 3.33 5.93 14.36
C GLY A 41 3.07 5.59 12.89
N SER A 42 3.43 6.50 11.98
CA SER A 42 3.28 6.27 10.53
C SER A 42 4.20 5.18 10.00
N ALA A 43 5.45 5.12 10.47
CA ALA A 43 6.38 4.05 10.11
C ALA A 43 5.88 2.67 10.57
N LEU A 44 5.40 2.56 11.82
CA LEU A 44 4.82 1.32 12.33
C LEU A 44 3.55 0.94 11.56
N ALA A 45 2.68 1.90 11.25
CA ALA A 45 1.49 1.65 10.46
C ALA A 45 1.84 1.09 9.07
N LEU A 46 2.82 1.67 8.38
CA LEU A 46 3.29 1.19 7.08
C LEU A 46 3.86 -0.22 7.17
N ILE A 47 4.71 -0.50 8.16
CA ILE A 47 5.31 -1.82 8.38
C ILE A 47 4.21 -2.85 8.66
N CYS A 48 3.29 -2.56 9.58
CA CYS A 48 2.20 -3.47 9.94
C CYS A 48 1.27 -3.75 8.75
N SER A 49 0.86 -2.71 8.02
CA SER A 49 -0.01 -2.86 6.85
C SER A 49 0.66 -3.68 5.75
N SER A 50 1.92 -3.37 5.44
CA SER A 50 2.71 -4.12 4.45
C SER A 50 2.91 -5.58 4.88
N PHE A 51 3.20 -5.82 6.16
CA PHE A 51 3.39 -7.16 6.71
C PHE A 51 2.13 -8.00 6.57
N ILE A 52 0.97 -7.46 6.96
CA ILE A 52 -0.32 -8.13 6.81
C ILE A 52 -0.62 -8.40 5.33
N GLY A 53 -0.40 -7.42 4.46
CA GLY A 53 -0.62 -7.55 3.02
C GLY A 53 0.23 -8.65 2.39
N VAL A 54 1.53 -8.70 2.70
CA VAL A 54 2.44 -9.74 2.18
C VAL A 54 2.11 -11.11 2.78
N MET A 55 1.79 -11.18 4.07
CA MET A 55 1.44 -12.45 4.73
C MET A 55 0.19 -13.07 4.11
N LEU A 56 -0.90 -12.30 3.99
CA LEU A 56 -2.14 -12.74 3.37
C LEU A 56 -1.94 -13.05 1.88
N GLY A 57 -1.24 -12.17 1.15
CA GLY A 57 -0.95 -12.38 -0.27
C GLY A 57 -0.14 -13.64 -0.55
N SER A 58 0.81 -13.98 0.32
CA SER A 58 1.61 -15.21 0.24
C SER A 58 0.76 -16.46 0.49
N ILE A 59 -0.12 -16.41 1.51
CA ILE A 59 -1.06 -17.51 1.79
C ILE A 59 -1.99 -17.74 0.61
N ILE A 60 -2.59 -16.67 0.08
CA ILE A 60 -3.52 -16.75 -1.05
C ILE A 60 -2.84 -17.32 -2.30
N ASN A 61 -1.62 -16.88 -2.61
CA ASN A 61 -0.85 -17.41 -3.75
C ASN A 61 -0.55 -18.91 -3.66
N LYS A 62 -0.57 -19.49 -2.45
CA LYS A 62 -0.37 -20.94 -2.26
C LYS A 62 -1.58 -21.77 -2.70
N TYR A 63 -2.78 -21.20 -2.63
CA TYR A 63 -4.04 -21.90 -2.93
C TYR A 63 -4.68 -21.46 -4.25
N ILE A 64 -4.40 -20.24 -4.72
CA ILE A 64 -5.02 -19.66 -5.89
C ILE A 64 -3.94 -19.38 -6.94
N PRO A 65 -4.12 -19.82 -8.20
CA PRO A 65 -3.16 -19.54 -9.25
C PRO A 65 -3.07 -18.03 -9.53
N PRO A 66 -1.87 -17.51 -9.84
CA PRO A 66 -1.62 -16.07 -9.97
C PRO A 66 -2.46 -15.41 -11.07
N ASN A 67 -2.80 -16.14 -12.13
CA ASN A 67 -3.64 -15.63 -13.23
C ASN A 67 -5.04 -15.21 -12.74
N ILE A 68 -5.62 -15.96 -11.80
CA ILE A 68 -6.95 -15.64 -11.25
C ILE A 68 -6.84 -14.39 -10.35
N ILE A 69 -5.78 -14.29 -9.55
CA ILE A 69 -5.53 -13.12 -8.70
C ILE A 69 -5.38 -11.85 -9.56
N GLN A 70 -4.65 -11.95 -10.66
CA GLN A 70 -4.44 -10.84 -11.59
C GLN A 70 -5.74 -10.44 -12.31
N LEU A 71 -6.53 -11.42 -12.78
CA LEU A 71 -7.84 -11.15 -13.40
C LEU A 71 -8.79 -10.49 -12.40
N ALA A 72 -8.87 -11.01 -11.16
CA ALA A 72 -9.70 -10.45 -10.12
C ALA A 72 -9.32 -9.01 -9.78
N SER A 73 -8.01 -8.73 -9.69
CA SER A 73 -7.49 -7.38 -9.45
C SER A 73 -7.86 -6.43 -10.60
N ALA A 74 -7.68 -6.87 -11.86
CA ALA A 74 -8.04 -6.07 -13.03
C ALA A 74 -9.53 -5.73 -13.06
N VAL A 75 -10.40 -6.71 -12.79
CA VAL A 75 -11.86 -6.50 -12.72
C VAL A 75 -12.21 -5.55 -11.58
N ALA A 76 -11.61 -5.70 -10.40
CA ALA A 76 -11.83 -4.80 -9.27
C ALA A 76 -11.43 -3.35 -9.59
N PHE A 77 -10.28 -3.15 -10.24
CA PHE A 77 -9.83 -1.83 -10.68
C PHE A 77 -10.78 -1.21 -11.72
N ILE A 78 -11.28 -1.99 -12.68
CA ILE A 78 -12.27 -1.51 -13.65
C ILE A 78 -13.55 -1.09 -12.94
N ILE A 79 -14.06 -1.89 -12.00
CA ILE A 79 -15.27 -1.57 -11.25
C ILE A 79 -15.08 -0.26 -10.48
N ILE A 80 -13.98 -0.12 -9.74
CA ILE A 80 -13.68 1.12 -9.00
C ILE A 80 -13.57 2.31 -9.95
N GLY A 81 -12.88 2.16 -11.08
CA GLY A 81 -12.74 3.21 -12.09
C GLY A 81 -14.09 3.64 -12.69
N VAL A 82 -14.97 2.70 -12.98
CA VAL A 82 -16.33 2.99 -13.48
C VAL A 82 -17.18 3.68 -12.40
N LEU A 83 -17.11 3.24 -11.15
CA LEU A 83 -17.84 3.87 -10.05
C LEU A 83 -17.38 5.31 -9.80
N LEU A 84 -16.07 5.58 -9.89
CA LEU A 84 -15.48 6.92 -9.83
C LEU A 84 -15.95 7.79 -11.00
N LEU A 85 -15.99 7.25 -12.23
CA LEU A 85 -16.49 7.97 -13.41
C LEU A 85 -17.95 8.42 -13.26
N PHE A 86 -18.78 7.59 -12.63
CA PHE A 86 -20.18 7.93 -12.35
C PHE A 86 -20.36 8.69 -11.03
N ASN A 87 -19.28 9.09 -10.37
CA ASN A 87 -19.29 9.83 -9.11
C ASN A 87 -20.16 9.16 -8.02
N LYS A 88 -20.19 7.82 -8.03
CA LYS A 88 -20.83 6.98 -7.01
C LYS A 88 -19.88 6.67 -5.85
N LEU A 89 -18.63 7.06 -5.99
CA LEU A 89 -17.51 7.06 -5.05
C LEU A 89 -16.86 8.45 -5.14
#